data_AF-F9SYX1-F1
#
_entry.id   AF-F9SYX1-F1
#
_cell.length_a   1.000
_cell.length_b   1.000
_cell.length_c   1.000
_cell.angle_alpha   90.00
_cell.angle_beta   90.00
_cell.angle_gamma   90.00
#
_symmetry.space_group_name_H-M   'P 1'
#
loop_
_entity.id
_entity.type
_entity.pdbx_description
1 polymer ?
#
loop_
_entity_poly.entity_id
_entity_poly.type
_entity_poly.pdbx_seq_one_letter_code
_entity_poly.pdbx_strand_id
1 'polypeptide(L)'
;SFKDGDNGGLPDYVEKQLGLDATVGDDDFTKDSDGDGVPDGVEFLEGTDPNDDTDFSGTDSDGDGVPDAIEILDGTDPDDATSFKDGDNGGLPDYAEKQLGLDSTVGDDDFTKDSDGDGVPDGVEFLEGTDPNE
;
A
#
# COMPACT_ATOMS: atom_id res chain seq x y z
N SER A 1 -4.25 -13.15 14.58
CA SER A 1 -5.51 -12.53 14.09
C SER A 1 -5.13 -11.18 13.59
N PHE A 2 -4.72 -11.14 12.33
CA PHE A 2 -4.61 -9.93 11.54
C PHE A 2 -5.83 -9.06 11.81
N LYS A 3 -5.58 -7.91 12.43
CA LYS A 3 -6.59 -6.88 12.57
C LYS A 3 -6.23 -5.87 11.51
N ASP A 4 -7.10 -5.79 10.54
CA ASP A 4 -7.23 -4.74 9.55
C ASP A 4 -8.59 -4.14 9.94
N GLY A 5 -8.50 -3.07 10.73
CA GLY A 5 -9.60 -2.57 11.52
C GLY A 5 -10.66 -1.87 10.71
N ASP A 6 -10.30 -1.47 9.49
CA ASP A 6 -11.10 -0.66 8.59
C ASP A 6 -11.18 -1.20 7.16
N ASN A 7 -10.47 -2.28 6.87
CA ASN A 7 -10.47 -2.94 5.57
C ASN A 7 -9.84 -2.09 4.46
N GLY A 8 -8.85 -1.26 4.80
CA GLY A 8 -8.09 -0.42 3.86
C GLY A 8 -7.02 -1.17 3.05
N GLY A 9 -6.64 -2.39 3.46
CA GLY A 9 -5.66 -3.21 2.76
C GLY A 9 -4.29 -3.27 3.44
N LEU A 10 -4.01 -2.38 4.39
CA LEU A 10 -2.87 -2.48 5.29
C LEU A 10 -3.27 -3.07 6.67
N PRO A 11 -2.39 -3.87 7.30
CA PRO A 11 -2.59 -4.30 8.69
C PRO A 11 -2.56 -3.10 9.66
N ASP A 12 -3.37 -3.14 10.74
CA ASP A 12 -3.32 -2.20 11.90
C ASP A 12 -1.88 -1.89 12.36
N TYR A 13 -1.01 -2.92 12.28
CA TYR A 13 0.38 -2.82 12.65
C TYR A 13 1.20 -1.95 11.70
N VAL A 14 1.03 -2.14 10.38
CA VAL A 14 1.68 -1.35 9.35
C VAL A 14 1.14 0.06 9.39
N GLU A 15 -0.18 0.24 9.40
CA GLU A 15 -0.83 1.56 9.53
C GLU A 15 -0.28 2.38 10.70
N LYS A 16 -0.10 1.74 11.86
CA LYS A 16 0.50 2.38 13.03
C LYS A 16 1.97 2.76 12.85
N GLN A 17 2.74 1.99 12.08
CA GLN A 17 4.11 2.37 11.72
C GLN A 17 4.13 3.55 10.75
N LEU A 18 3.12 3.64 9.88
CA LEU A 18 2.91 4.71 8.91
C LEU A 18 2.28 5.98 9.52
N GLY A 19 1.71 5.88 10.72
CA GLY A 19 0.99 6.99 11.35
C GLY A 19 -0.45 7.18 10.85
N LEU A 20 -0.98 6.16 10.15
CA LEU A 20 -2.35 6.04 9.67
C LEU A 20 -3.29 5.57 10.79
N ASP A 21 -4.60 5.70 10.58
CA ASP A 21 -5.65 5.37 11.54
C ASP A 21 -6.43 4.13 11.12
N ALA A 22 -5.99 2.98 11.65
CA ALA A 22 -6.56 1.62 11.56
C ALA A 22 -8.02 1.42 11.99
N THR A 23 -8.81 2.48 12.00
CA THR A 23 -10.24 2.49 12.26
C THR A 23 -11.02 3.29 11.21
N VAL A 24 -10.34 3.86 10.22
CA VAL A 24 -10.92 4.75 9.20
C VAL A 24 -10.73 4.14 7.83
N GLY A 25 -11.80 3.52 7.32
CA GLY A 25 -11.75 2.91 5.98
C GLY A 25 -11.42 3.93 4.92
N ASP A 26 -10.58 3.52 3.98
CA ASP A 26 -10.01 4.35 2.91
C ASP A 26 -9.01 5.42 3.42
N ASP A 27 -8.10 5.12 4.37
CA ASP A 27 -7.00 6.03 4.71
C ASP A 27 -5.60 5.55 4.27
N ASP A 28 -5.46 4.25 3.97
CA ASP A 28 -4.20 3.62 3.55
C ASP A 28 -3.56 4.25 2.31
N PHE A 29 -4.34 4.36 1.23
CA PHE A 29 -3.90 4.88 -0.07
C PHE A 29 -4.82 6.00 -0.56
N THR A 30 -5.60 6.61 0.33
CA THR A 30 -6.68 7.54 -0.04
C THR A 30 -6.64 8.83 0.78
N LYS A 31 -6.02 8.80 1.97
CA LYS A 31 -5.85 9.99 2.80
C LYS A 31 -4.66 10.80 2.31
N ASP A 32 -4.91 12.07 2.00
CA ASP A 32 -3.94 13.07 1.58
C ASP A 32 -3.98 14.24 2.59
N SER A 33 -3.00 14.26 3.49
CA SER A 33 -3.00 15.14 4.67
C SER A 33 -2.61 16.59 4.36
N ASP A 34 -1.80 16.84 3.33
CA ASP A 34 -1.39 18.18 2.92
C ASP A 34 -2.13 18.74 1.71
N GLY A 35 -2.81 17.88 0.95
CA GLY A 35 -3.64 18.24 -0.19
C GLY A 35 -2.87 18.39 -1.50
N ASP A 36 -1.68 17.80 -1.63
CA ASP A 36 -0.87 17.84 -2.86
C ASP A 36 -1.37 16.87 -3.93
N GLY A 37 -2.30 15.98 -3.56
CA GLY A 37 -2.89 14.96 -4.40
C GLY A 37 -2.16 13.63 -4.33
N VAL A 38 -1.31 13.37 -3.34
CA VAL A 38 -0.68 12.07 -3.09
C VAL A 38 -1.10 11.53 -1.73
N PRO A 39 -1.49 10.25 -1.63
CA PRO A 39 -1.84 9.67 -0.34
C PRO A 39 -0.66 9.54 0.61
N ASP A 40 -0.91 9.76 1.90
CA ASP A 40 0.04 9.64 3.01
C ASP A 40 0.83 8.31 2.96
N GLY A 41 0.16 7.20 2.60
CA GLY A 41 0.78 5.88 2.47
C GLY A 41 1.81 5.82 1.33
N VAL A 42 1.52 6.47 0.19
CA VAL A 42 2.45 6.57 -0.94
C VAL A 42 3.65 7.43 -0.58
N GLU A 43 3.41 8.58 0.06
CA GLU A 43 4.47 9.49 0.50
C GLU A 43 5.43 8.80 1.47
N PHE A 44 4.91 7.97 2.40
CA PHE A 44 5.76 7.16 3.25
C PHE A 44 6.64 6.20 2.45
N LEU A 45 6.05 5.48 1.49
CA LEU A 45 6.77 4.50 0.65
C LEU A 45 7.89 5.19 -0.15
N GLU A 46 7.67 6.44 -0.55
CA GLU A 46 8.62 7.26 -1.29
C GLU A 46 9.59 8.04 -0.37
N GLY A 47 9.33 8.05 0.94
CA GLY A 47 10.17 8.69 1.95
C GLY A 47 10.02 10.21 2.03
N THR A 48 8.84 10.72 1.69
CA THR A 48 8.42 12.12 1.83
C THR A 48 7.59 12.35 3.10
N ASP A 49 7.34 13.61 3.47
CA ASP A 49 6.59 14.03 4.66
C ASP A 49 5.13 14.29 4.25
N PRO A 50 4.15 13.51 4.76
CA PRO A 50 2.74 13.65 4.41
C PRO A 50 2.07 14.92 4.96
N ASN A 51 2.86 15.91 5.34
CA ASN A 51 2.40 17.22 5.79
C ASN A 51 3.11 18.37 5.06
N ASP A 52 3.89 18.06 4.01
CA ASP A 52 4.67 19.02 3.21
C ASP A 52 4.37 18.86 1.72
N ASP A 53 3.41 19.67 1.25
CA ASP A 53 2.88 19.72 -0.13
C ASP A 53 3.91 20.07 -1.23
N THR A 54 5.20 20.04 -0.91
CA THR A 54 6.30 20.42 -1.80
C THR A 54 7.43 19.41 -1.90
N ASP A 55 7.45 18.35 -1.08
CA ASP A 55 8.56 17.40 -1.04
C ASP A 55 8.35 16.16 -1.91
N PHE A 56 7.10 15.84 -2.26
CA PHE A 56 6.73 14.90 -3.31
C PHE A 56 6.22 15.64 -4.57
N SER A 57 6.25 14.97 -5.72
CA SER A 57 5.89 15.55 -7.02
C SER A 57 5.01 14.62 -7.86
N GLY A 58 4.36 13.66 -7.22
CA GLY A 58 3.31 12.84 -7.84
C GLY A 58 1.96 13.54 -7.70
N THR A 59 1.01 13.13 -8.51
CA THR A 59 -0.42 13.26 -8.21
C THR A 59 -0.94 11.83 -8.35
N ASP A 60 -1.89 11.44 -7.52
CA ASP A 60 -2.63 10.19 -7.53
C ASP A 60 -4.11 10.61 -7.47
N SER A 61 -4.67 10.81 -8.66
CA SER A 61 -5.94 11.52 -8.86
C SER A 61 -7.15 10.70 -8.43
N ASP A 62 -7.04 9.37 -8.42
CA ASP A 62 -8.11 8.45 -8.01
C ASP A 62 -7.90 7.82 -6.62
N GLY A 63 -6.70 7.95 -6.06
CA GLY A 63 -6.37 7.52 -4.70
C GLY A 63 -6.25 6.01 -4.58
N ASP A 64 -5.67 5.33 -5.57
CA ASP A 64 -5.41 3.88 -5.49
C ASP A 64 -4.01 3.51 -4.99
N GLY A 65 -3.18 4.52 -4.70
CA GLY A 65 -1.82 4.35 -4.22
C GLY A 65 -0.78 4.28 -5.34
N VAL A 66 -1.17 4.49 -6.59
CA VAL A 66 -0.27 4.57 -7.74
C VAL A 66 -0.28 6.00 -8.30
N PRO A 67 0.85 6.70 -8.33
CA PRO A 67 0.87 8.04 -8.92
C PRO A 67 0.49 8.04 -10.40
N ASP A 68 -0.29 9.03 -10.86
CA ASP A 68 -0.77 9.24 -12.23
C ASP A 68 0.34 9.04 -13.28
N ALA A 69 1.55 9.53 -12.97
CA ALA A 69 2.70 9.44 -13.86
C ALA A 69 3.16 7.99 -14.06
N ILE A 70 3.06 7.16 -13.03
CA ILE A 70 3.35 5.72 -13.06
C ILE A 70 2.24 5.00 -13.83
N GLU A 71 0.98 5.31 -13.56
CA GLU A 71 -0.15 4.72 -14.28
C GLU A 71 -0.10 4.97 -15.79
N ILE A 72 0.22 6.21 -16.20
CA ILE A 72 0.43 6.55 -17.61
C ILE A 72 1.56 5.71 -18.23
N LEU A 73 2.65 5.46 -17.49
CA LEU A 73 3.76 4.62 -17.96
C LEU A 73 3.36 3.15 -18.04
N ASP A 74 2.52 2.69 -17.12
CA ASP A 74 2.02 1.33 -17.03
C ASP A 74 0.84 1.04 -17.96
N GLY A 75 0.23 2.09 -18.52
CA GLY A 75 -0.89 2.02 -19.45
C GLY A 75 -2.23 1.80 -18.76
N THR A 76 -2.33 2.22 -17.50
CA THR A 76 -3.55 2.22 -16.70
C THR A 76 -4.22 3.62 -16.72
N ASP A 77 -5.37 3.78 -16.06
CA ASP A 77 -6.23 4.97 -16.13
C ASP A 77 -6.20 5.73 -14.79
N PRO A 78 -5.54 6.90 -14.73
CA PRO A 78 -5.32 7.64 -13.47
C PRO A 78 -6.54 8.29 -12.84
N ASP A 79 -7.71 8.08 -13.43
CA ASP A 79 -8.99 8.56 -12.91
C ASP A 79 -9.90 7.37 -12.49
N ASP A 80 -9.37 6.13 -12.42
CA ASP A 80 -10.09 4.90 -12.09
C ASP A 80 -9.29 4.03 -11.11
N ALA A 81 -9.60 4.15 -9.81
CA ALA A 81 -8.92 3.45 -8.72
C ALA A 81 -9.00 1.90 -8.76
N THR A 82 -9.62 1.32 -9.78
CA THR A 82 -9.60 -0.13 -10.05
C THR A 82 -8.68 -0.50 -11.20
N SER A 83 -8.01 0.49 -11.78
CA SER A 83 -7.13 0.39 -12.92
C SER A 83 -5.69 0.60 -12.45
N PHE A 84 -5.12 -0.41 -11.81
CA PHE A 84 -3.69 -0.49 -11.53
C PHE A 84 -3.12 -1.82 -12.01
N LYS A 85 -1.79 -1.93 -12.06
CA LYS A 85 -1.13 -3.22 -12.27
C LYS A 85 -1.08 -3.99 -10.97
N ASP A 86 -1.55 -5.23 -11.04
CA ASP A 86 -1.54 -6.21 -9.96
C ASP A 86 -1.18 -7.57 -10.59
N GLY A 87 0.09 -7.92 -10.52
CA GLY A 87 0.71 -9.01 -11.26
C GLY A 87 0.33 -10.39 -10.73
N ASP A 88 0.02 -10.50 -9.45
CA ASP A 88 -0.35 -11.74 -8.78
C ASP A 88 -1.82 -11.81 -8.35
N ASN A 89 -2.57 -10.71 -8.46
CA ASN A 89 -3.95 -10.52 -8.02
C ASN A 89 -4.11 -10.56 -6.50
N GLY A 90 -3.11 -10.04 -5.79
CA GLY A 90 -3.04 -9.90 -4.34
C GLY A 90 -3.88 -8.77 -3.77
N GLY A 91 -4.23 -7.79 -4.63
CA GLY A 91 -4.96 -6.58 -4.27
C GLY A 91 -4.06 -5.42 -3.84
N LEU A 92 -2.75 -5.62 -3.77
CA LEU A 92 -1.77 -4.54 -3.63
C LEU A 92 -1.21 -4.20 -5.02
N PRO A 93 -1.09 -2.93 -5.43
CA PRO A 93 -0.50 -2.59 -6.72
C PRO A 93 0.98 -2.97 -6.82
N ASP A 94 1.44 -3.42 -8.00
CA ASP A 94 2.84 -3.74 -8.33
C ASP A 94 3.81 -2.62 -7.89
N TYR A 95 3.34 -1.37 -8.00
CA TYR A 95 4.09 -0.20 -7.57
C TYR A 95 4.36 -0.21 -6.07
N ALA A 96 3.33 -0.39 -5.25
CA ALA A 96 3.42 -0.41 -3.80
C ALA A 96 4.26 -1.60 -3.30
N GLU A 97 4.05 -2.79 -3.85
CA GLU A 97 4.82 -4.00 -3.56
C GLU A 97 6.32 -3.76 -3.75
N LYS A 98 6.69 -3.15 -4.88
CA LYS A 98 8.09 -2.86 -5.19
C LYS A 98 8.73 -1.85 -4.24
N GLN A 99 7.98 -0.86 -3.74
CA GLN A 99 8.50 0.08 -2.74
C GLN A 99 8.71 -0.60 -1.38
N LEU A 100 7.82 -1.53 -1.03
CA LEU A 100 7.93 -2.37 0.17
C LEU A 100 9.02 -3.46 0.04
N GLY A 101 9.46 -3.75 -1.18
CA GLY A 101 10.46 -4.78 -1.47
C GLY A 101 9.87 -6.18 -1.63
N LEU A 102 8.55 -6.29 -1.79
CA LEU A 102 7.79 -7.50 -2.09
C LEU A 102 7.97 -7.90 -3.58
N ASP A 103 7.57 -9.13 -3.93
CA ASP A 103 7.61 -9.69 -5.28
C ASP A 103 6.21 -9.70 -5.91
N SER A 104 5.94 -8.71 -6.75
CA SER A 104 4.66 -8.49 -7.48
C SER A 104 4.23 -9.60 -8.46
N THR A 105 4.85 -10.77 -8.37
CA THR A 105 4.49 -11.96 -9.15
C THR A 105 4.11 -13.14 -8.26
N VAL A 106 4.10 -12.94 -6.94
CA VAL A 106 3.91 -13.99 -5.95
C VAL A 106 2.97 -13.51 -4.85
N GLY A 107 1.68 -13.81 -4.99
CA GLY A 107 0.68 -13.47 -3.95
C GLY A 107 0.76 -14.33 -2.69
N ASP A 108 1.95 -14.74 -2.28
CA ASP A 108 2.27 -15.26 -0.95
C ASP A 108 3.10 -14.30 -0.10
N ASP A 109 3.29 -13.05 -0.53
CA ASP A 109 3.87 -11.98 0.30
C ASP A 109 2.94 -10.75 0.42
N ASP A 110 1.67 -10.89 0.04
CA ASP A 110 0.63 -9.91 0.33
C ASP A 110 0.30 -9.81 1.81
N PHE A 111 -0.28 -8.67 2.20
CA PHE A 111 -0.81 -8.48 3.55
C PHE A 111 -2.14 -9.20 3.83
N THR A 112 -2.77 -9.79 2.82
CA THR A 112 -4.05 -10.48 2.95
C THR A 112 -3.92 -11.98 3.24
N LYS A 113 -2.69 -12.52 3.13
CA LYS A 113 -2.40 -13.94 3.29
C LYS A 113 -1.61 -14.23 4.56
N ASP A 114 -1.93 -15.36 5.19
CA ASP A 114 -1.36 -15.86 6.45
C ASP A 114 -1.23 -17.37 6.27
N SER A 115 -0.10 -17.79 5.72
CA SER A 115 0.14 -19.13 5.17
C SER A 115 0.31 -20.18 6.27
N ASP A 116 0.91 -19.82 7.41
CA ASP A 116 1.08 -20.70 8.56
C ASP A 116 -0.08 -20.62 9.58
N GLY A 117 -0.92 -19.58 9.49
CA GLY A 117 -2.08 -19.36 10.34
C GLY A 117 -1.73 -18.88 11.75
N ASP A 118 -0.53 -18.36 11.97
CA ASP A 118 -0.10 -17.82 13.26
C ASP A 118 -0.72 -16.43 13.55
N GLY A 119 -1.24 -15.79 12.49
CA GLY A 119 -1.93 -14.53 12.55
C GLY A 119 -1.08 -13.30 12.24
N VAL A 120 0.15 -13.47 11.74
CA VAL A 120 0.98 -12.48 11.07
C VAL A 120 0.85 -12.71 9.56
N PRO A 121 0.53 -11.68 8.75
CA PRO A 121 0.48 -11.86 7.31
C PRO A 121 1.86 -12.12 6.70
N ASP A 122 1.90 -12.92 5.65
CA ASP A 122 3.14 -13.31 4.97
C ASP A 122 3.96 -12.07 4.53
N GLY A 123 3.31 -11.01 4.06
CA GLY A 123 3.98 -9.74 3.73
C GLY A 123 4.62 -9.02 4.91
N VAL A 124 4.00 -9.09 6.10
CA VAL A 124 4.62 -8.58 7.32
C VAL A 124 5.82 -9.43 7.71
N GLU A 125 5.70 -10.75 7.59
CA GLU A 125 6.80 -11.67 7.87
C GLU A 125 7.98 -11.47 6.93
N PHE A 126 7.72 -11.21 5.66
CA PHE A 126 8.74 -10.83 4.69
C PHE A 126 9.47 -9.55 5.10
N LEU A 127 8.72 -8.50 5.46
CA LEU A 127 9.28 -7.21 5.91
C LEU A 127 10.10 -7.35 7.20
N GLU A 128 9.70 -8.24 8.12
CA GLU A 128 10.38 -8.49 9.38
C GLU A 128 11.51 -9.55 9.27
N GLY A 129 11.56 -10.28 8.15
CA GLY A 129 12.51 -11.37 7.92
C GLY A 129 12.22 -12.65 8.71
N THR A 130 10.94 -12.92 9.01
CA THR A 130 10.45 -14.21 9.53
C THR A 130 10.04 -15.14 8.38
N ASP A 131 9.71 -16.40 8.68
CA ASP A 131 9.39 -17.41 7.67
C ASP A 131 7.87 -17.59 7.57
N PRO A 132 7.23 -17.25 6.44
CA PRO A 132 5.77 -17.30 6.30
C PRO A 132 5.16 -18.72 6.31
N ASN A 133 5.96 -19.75 6.57
CA ASN A 133 5.54 -21.15 6.55
C ASN A 133 6.01 -21.94 7.78
N GLU A 134 6.26 -21.31 8.94
CA GLU A 134 6.81 -21.96 10.14
C GLU A 134 6.11 -23.26 10.60
#